data_AF-A0A496NAX0-F1
#
_entry.id   AF-A0A496NAX0-F1
#
_cell.length_a   1.000
_cell.length_b   1.000
_cell.length_c   1.000
_cell.angle_alpha   90.00
_cell.angle_beta   90.00
_cell.angle_gamma   90.00
#
_symmetry.space_group_name_H-M   'P 1'
#
loop_
_entity.id
_entity.type
_entity.pdbx_description
1 polymer ?
#
loop_
_entity_poly.entity_id
_entity_poly.type
_entity_poly.pdbx_seq_one_letter_code
_entity_poly.pdbx_strand_id
1 'polypeptide(L)'
;MNQQLIDLKNKLAPIADLIKDKNDVFYLDYPLHLNVGDLLIYHGTEQFFTDHNIRVTLKRSEFDVDIEELKQKITPNTTILLHGGGNFGDLYPQHQNLRETIIRTFPNNRVIVLPQTLFYKSQETLEKSAALFMQHQDCHLLARDERTANAFKQFSPNVYLSPDMAHELYGTLPTKNTQTGQSLYFLRKDIEASDIEKNITAKLPAGSHIKDWDDILSGQDDFVLAVSWRLAKFAKRHNISW
;
A
#
# COMPACT_ATOMS: atom_id res chain seq x y z
N MET A 1 24.56 11.81 3.73
CA MET A 1 23.33 10.99 3.71
C MET A 1 23.18 10.31 5.06
N ASN A 2 21.97 10.26 5.63
CA ASN A 2 21.64 9.56 6.86
C ASN A 2 21.76 8.03 6.69
N GLN A 3 22.61 7.38 7.49
CA GLN A 3 22.88 5.93 7.40
C GLN A 3 21.67 5.08 7.76
N GLN A 4 20.88 5.47 8.76
CA GLN A 4 19.70 4.71 9.18
C GLN A 4 18.67 4.58 8.04
N LEU A 5 18.48 5.64 7.25
CA LEU A 5 17.57 5.62 6.11
C LEU A 5 18.10 4.76 4.94
N ILE A 6 19.43 4.73 4.75
CA ILE A 6 20.08 3.80 3.80
C ILE A 6 19.83 2.35 4.24
N ASP A 7 20.01 2.07 5.52
CA ASP A 7 19.82 0.72 6.07
C ASP A 7 18.35 0.26 5.94
N LEU A 8 17.39 1.18 6.13
CA LEU A 8 15.97 0.89 5.91
C LEU A 8 15.65 0.62 4.44
N LYS A 9 16.19 1.42 3.51
CA LYS A 9 16.07 1.13 2.07
C LYS A 9 16.63 -0.25 1.73
N ASN A 10 17.86 -0.56 2.16
CA ASN A 10 18.50 -1.84 1.87
C ASN A 10 17.74 -3.06 2.42
N LYS A 11 16.98 -2.89 3.52
CA LYS A 11 16.13 -3.94 4.10
C LYS A 11 14.91 -4.29 3.25
N LEU A 12 14.60 -3.52 2.19
CA LEU A 12 13.56 -3.87 1.21
C LEU A 12 14.04 -4.91 0.19
N ALA A 13 15.35 -5.03 -0.05
CA ALA A 13 15.91 -5.91 -1.07
C ALA A 13 15.45 -7.38 -1.00
N PRO A 14 15.29 -8.02 0.18
CA PRO A 14 14.83 -9.40 0.27
C PRO A 14 13.43 -9.65 -0.31
N ILE A 15 12.59 -8.62 -0.49
CA ILE A 15 11.29 -8.74 -1.15
C ILE A 15 11.47 -9.24 -2.59
N ALA A 16 12.51 -8.78 -3.28
CA ALA A 16 12.77 -9.15 -4.66
C ALA A 16 13.13 -10.63 -4.82
N ASP A 17 13.69 -11.26 -3.77
CA ASP A 17 14.04 -12.68 -3.75
C ASP A 17 12.82 -13.59 -3.55
N LEU A 18 11.71 -13.03 -3.07
CA LEU A 18 10.43 -13.75 -2.97
C LEU A 18 9.74 -13.87 -4.34
N ILE A 19 10.07 -13.02 -5.32
CA ILE A 19 9.45 -13.03 -6.65
C ILE A 19 10.00 -14.20 -7.47
N LYS A 20 9.10 -15.08 -7.96
CA LYS A 20 9.49 -16.29 -8.71
C LYS A 20 10.12 -15.97 -10.07
N ASP A 21 9.42 -15.16 -10.86
CA ASP A 21 9.88 -14.66 -12.15
C ASP A 21 9.73 -13.14 -12.16
N LYS A 22 10.86 -12.43 -12.16
CA LYS A 22 10.89 -10.97 -12.19
C LYS A 22 10.37 -10.40 -13.51
N ASN A 23 10.17 -11.22 -14.55
CA ASN A 23 9.60 -10.79 -15.82
C ASN A 23 8.08 -10.94 -15.92
N ASP A 24 7.45 -11.60 -14.94
CA ASP A 24 6.02 -11.89 -14.93
C ASP A 24 5.40 -11.59 -13.55
N VAL A 25 5.14 -10.30 -13.32
CA VAL A 25 4.60 -9.80 -12.05
C VAL A 25 3.31 -9.04 -12.26
N PHE A 26 2.28 -9.39 -11.49
CA PHE A 26 1.07 -8.59 -11.37
C PHE A 26 1.17 -7.69 -10.16
N TYR A 27 0.83 -6.42 -10.30
CA TYR A 27 0.78 -5.47 -9.18
C TYR A 27 -0.62 -4.91 -9.01
N LEU A 28 -1.29 -5.29 -7.93
CA LEU A 28 -2.69 -4.97 -7.71
C LEU A 28 -2.87 -4.05 -6.51
N ASP A 29 -4.00 -3.35 -6.51
CA ASP A 29 -4.46 -2.47 -5.43
C ASP A 29 -3.60 -1.20 -5.26
N TYR A 30 -2.98 -0.70 -6.33
CA TYR A 30 -2.28 0.59 -6.24
C TYR A 30 -3.26 1.71 -5.86
N PRO A 31 -2.82 2.72 -5.10
CA PRO A 31 -3.72 3.71 -4.53
C PRO A 31 -4.16 4.71 -5.61
N LEU A 32 -5.47 4.85 -5.77
CA LEU A 32 -6.09 5.88 -6.61
C LEU A 32 -6.91 6.84 -5.73
N HIS A 33 -6.22 7.57 -4.87
CA HIS A 33 -6.80 8.56 -3.95
C HIS A 33 -5.76 9.60 -3.52
N LEU A 34 -6.21 10.59 -2.77
CA LEU A 34 -5.44 11.80 -2.47
C LEU A 34 -4.54 11.72 -1.21
N ASN A 35 -4.54 10.59 -0.49
CA ASN A 35 -3.57 10.41 0.59
C ASN A 35 -2.13 10.39 0.03
N VAL A 36 -1.38 11.47 0.29
CA VAL A 36 -0.01 11.64 -0.21
C VAL A 36 0.94 10.62 0.37
N GLY A 37 0.69 10.15 1.60
CA GLY A 37 1.46 9.08 2.22
C GLY A 37 1.43 7.81 1.35
N ASP A 38 0.24 7.35 0.99
CA ASP A 38 0.08 6.17 0.14
C ASP A 38 0.64 6.37 -1.29
N LEU A 39 0.57 7.60 -1.83
CA LEU A 39 1.26 7.93 -3.08
C LEU A 39 2.78 7.77 -2.95
N LEU A 40 3.39 8.11 -1.82
CA LEU A 40 4.82 7.85 -1.56
C LEU A 40 5.11 6.35 -1.45
N ILE A 41 4.23 5.56 -0.84
CA ILE A 41 4.35 4.09 -0.79
C ILE A 41 4.31 3.53 -2.22
N TYR A 42 3.38 4.01 -3.03
CA TYR A 42 3.23 3.63 -4.42
C TYR A 42 4.48 3.99 -5.24
N HIS A 43 4.95 5.22 -5.17
CA HIS A 43 6.18 5.65 -5.86
C HIS A 43 7.42 4.89 -5.38
N GLY A 44 7.52 4.59 -4.08
CA GLY A 44 8.58 3.74 -3.55
C GLY A 44 8.52 2.31 -4.10
N THR A 45 7.32 1.78 -4.27
CA THR A 45 7.11 0.46 -4.90
C THR A 45 7.51 0.46 -6.38
N GLU A 46 7.19 1.51 -7.14
CA GLU A 46 7.63 1.65 -8.54
C GLU A 46 9.16 1.80 -8.67
N GLN A 47 9.76 2.57 -7.76
CA GLN A 47 11.22 2.68 -7.69
C GLN A 47 11.84 1.32 -7.37
N PHE A 48 11.25 0.55 -6.45
CA PHE A 48 11.70 -0.80 -6.10
C PHE A 48 11.69 -1.72 -7.32
N PHE A 49 10.66 -1.64 -8.15
CA PHE A 49 10.61 -2.42 -9.39
C PHE A 49 11.75 -2.05 -10.34
N THR A 50 12.06 -0.76 -10.45
CA THR A 50 13.16 -0.27 -11.29
C THR A 50 14.51 -0.75 -10.74
N ASP A 51 14.77 -0.53 -9.46
CA ASP A 51 16.05 -0.83 -8.81
C ASP A 51 16.36 -2.34 -8.79
N HIS A 52 15.31 -3.18 -8.75
CA HIS A 52 15.44 -4.64 -8.72
C HIS A 52 15.16 -5.35 -10.05
N ASN A 53 15.00 -4.61 -11.15
CA ASN A 53 14.70 -5.11 -12.50
C ASN A 53 13.46 -6.02 -12.54
N ILE A 54 12.38 -5.58 -11.89
CA ILE A 54 11.09 -6.27 -11.88
C ILE A 54 10.20 -5.66 -12.96
N ARG A 55 9.73 -6.50 -13.88
CA ARG A 55 8.78 -6.13 -14.92
C ARG A 55 7.37 -6.49 -14.48
N VAL A 56 6.59 -5.47 -14.17
CA VAL A 56 5.16 -5.59 -13.94
C VAL A 56 4.44 -5.74 -15.28
N THR A 57 3.83 -6.90 -15.53
CA THR A 57 3.11 -7.23 -16.78
C THR A 57 1.64 -6.82 -16.73
N LEU A 58 1.08 -6.64 -15.53
CA LEU A 58 -0.28 -6.13 -15.33
C LEU A 58 -0.36 -5.34 -14.04
N LYS A 59 -1.10 -4.23 -14.08
CA LYS A 59 -1.30 -3.35 -12.93
C LYS A 59 -2.72 -2.81 -12.85
N ARG A 60 -3.37 -2.93 -11.69
CA ARG A 60 -4.78 -2.54 -11.47
C ARG A 60 -4.97 -1.97 -10.07
N SER A 61 -5.88 -1.01 -9.92
CA SER A 61 -6.40 -0.58 -8.62
C SER A 61 -7.62 -1.43 -8.24
N GLU A 62 -8.14 -1.27 -7.04
CA GLU A 62 -9.41 -1.89 -6.63
C GLU A 62 -10.63 -1.52 -7.53
N PHE A 63 -10.61 -0.37 -8.21
CA PHE A 63 -11.73 0.15 -9.00
C PHE A 63 -11.81 -0.59 -10.34
N ASP A 64 -10.66 -0.86 -10.95
CA ASP A 64 -10.54 -1.36 -12.32
C ASP A 64 -10.07 -2.82 -12.42
N VAL A 65 -9.77 -3.47 -11.29
CA VAL A 65 -9.48 -4.91 -11.29
C VAL A 65 -10.64 -5.72 -11.90
N ASP A 66 -10.25 -6.63 -12.80
CA ASP A 66 -11.12 -7.60 -13.45
C ASP A 66 -10.51 -9.00 -13.28
N ILE A 67 -11.19 -9.86 -12.53
CA ILE A 67 -10.72 -11.20 -12.21
C ILE A 67 -10.61 -12.09 -13.47
N GLU A 68 -11.47 -11.90 -14.46
CA GLU A 68 -11.42 -12.70 -15.69
C GLU A 68 -10.24 -12.28 -16.57
N GLU A 69 -9.90 -10.99 -16.61
CA GLU A 69 -8.64 -10.52 -17.23
C GLU A 69 -7.43 -11.16 -16.56
N LEU A 70 -7.39 -11.15 -15.23
CA LEU A 70 -6.30 -11.77 -14.46
C LEU A 70 -6.17 -13.26 -14.82
N LYS A 71 -7.27 -14.02 -14.81
CA LYS A 71 -7.27 -15.46 -15.16
C LYS A 71 -6.78 -15.74 -16.58
N GLN A 72 -7.08 -14.87 -17.53
CA GLN A 72 -6.64 -15.04 -18.92
C GLN A 72 -5.15 -14.81 -19.10
N LYS A 73 -4.56 -13.91 -18.30
CA LYS A 73 -3.16 -13.50 -18.43
C LYS A 73 -2.21 -14.23 -17.49
N ILE A 74 -2.71 -14.77 -16.39
CA ILE A 74 -1.87 -15.39 -15.35
C ILE A 74 -1.22 -16.69 -15.84
N THR A 75 0.03 -16.90 -15.46
CA THR A 75 0.79 -18.12 -15.68
C THR A 75 1.11 -18.80 -14.33
N PRO A 76 1.54 -20.08 -14.30
CA PRO A 76 1.98 -20.71 -13.06
C PRO A 76 3.17 -20.03 -12.37
N ASN A 77 3.94 -19.21 -13.09
CA ASN A 77 5.11 -18.49 -12.56
C ASN A 77 4.79 -17.06 -12.15
N THR A 78 3.63 -16.52 -12.52
CA THR A 78 3.24 -15.16 -12.18
C THR A 78 3.21 -14.98 -10.67
N THR A 79 3.94 -13.97 -10.18
CA THR A 79 3.87 -13.52 -8.79
C THR A 79 2.90 -12.34 -8.69
N ILE A 80 1.93 -12.43 -7.78
CA ILE A 80 0.97 -11.36 -7.52
C ILE A 80 1.46 -10.54 -6.32
N LEU A 81 1.74 -9.27 -6.55
CA LEU A 81 2.04 -8.29 -5.50
C LEU A 81 0.76 -7.51 -5.18
N LEU A 82 0.41 -7.46 -3.90
CA LEU A 82 -0.66 -6.63 -3.37
C LEU A 82 -0.04 -5.41 -2.70
N HIS A 83 -0.56 -4.22 -2.99
CA HIS A 83 -0.04 -2.95 -2.46
C HIS A 83 0.10 -2.92 -0.94
N GLY A 84 1.10 -2.17 -0.46
CA GLY A 84 1.42 -1.96 0.95
C GLY A 84 0.54 -0.88 1.60
N GLY A 85 0.92 -0.44 2.79
CA GLY A 85 0.28 0.69 3.48
C GLY A 85 -0.45 0.34 4.78
N GLY A 86 -1.59 0.96 5.01
CA GLY A 86 -2.37 0.86 6.26
C GLY A 86 -3.80 0.37 6.05
N ASN A 87 -4.04 -0.49 5.06
CA ASN A 87 -5.38 -0.87 4.62
C ASN A 87 -5.67 -2.38 4.74
N PHE A 88 -4.94 -3.10 5.59
CA PHE A 88 -5.21 -4.50 5.91
C PHE A 88 -6.17 -4.62 7.11
N GLY A 89 -7.41 -5.02 6.83
CA GLY A 89 -8.44 -5.29 7.83
C GLY A 89 -9.72 -4.48 7.66
N ASP A 90 -10.45 -4.24 8.76
CA ASP A 90 -11.87 -3.83 8.71
C ASP A 90 -12.12 -2.36 8.38
N LEU A 91 -11.08 -1.52 8.46
CA LEU A 91 -11.25 -0.07 8.27
C LEU A 91 -11.54 0.26 6.79
N TYR A 92 -11.01 -0.55 5.86
CA TYR A 92 -11.15 -0.34 4.42
C TYR A 92 -11.55 -1.63 3.71
N PRO A 93 -12.84 -2.03 3.80
CA PRO A 93 -13.30 -3.34 3.37
C PRO A 93 -13.08 -3.61 1.87
N GLN A 94 -13.08 -2.59 1.01
CA GLN A 94 -12.84 -2.77 -0.43
C GLN A 94 -11.47 -3.37 -0.72
N HIS A 95 -10.41 -2.90 -0.05
CA HIS A 95 -9.05 -3.40 -0.23
C HIS A 95 -8.93 -4.81 0.34
N GLN A 96 -9.50 -5.05 1.53
CA GLN A 96 -9.49 -6.38 2.14
C GLN A 96 -10.24 -7.41 1.28
N ASN A 97 -11.43 -7.06 0.78
CA ASN A 97 -12.23 -7.92 -0.10
C ASN A 97 -11.49 -8.27 -1.38
N LEU A 98 -10.75 -7.32 -1.99
CA LEU A 98 -9.90 -7.60 -3.13
C LEU A 98 -8.83 -8.64 -2.77
N ARG A 99 -8.09 -8.44 -1.68
CA ARG A 99 -7.05 -9.43 -1.27
C ARG A 99 -7.64 -10.81 -1.06
N GLU A 100 -8.76 -10.91 -0.32
CA GLU A 100 -9.40 -12.20 -0.10
C GLU A 100 -9.88 -12.85 -1.41
N THR A 101 -10.34 -12.04 -2.38
CA THR A 101 -10.70 -12.53 -3.71
C THR A 101 -9.50 -13.10 -4.44
N ILE A 102 -8.35 -12.41 -4.43
CA ILE A 102 -7.11 -12.89 -5.04
C ILE A 102 -6.65 -14.19 -4.38
N ILE A 103 -6.65 -14.25 -3.05
CA ILE A 103 -6.27 -15.43 -2.27
C ILE A 103 -7.14 -16.65 -2.62
N ARG A 104 -8.45 -16.48 -2.78
CA ARG A 104 -9.35 -17.58 -3.19
C ARG A 104 -9.18 -17.97 -4.66
N THR A 105 -8.92 -17.01 -5.53
CA THR A 105 -8.97 -17.21 -6.99
C THR A 105 -7.68 -17.84 -7.53
N PHE A 106 -6.53 -17.50 -6.94
CA PHE A 106 -5.21 -17.90 -7.45
C PHE A 106 -4.42 -18.73 -6.42
N PRO A 107 -4.96 -19.85 -5.91
CA PRO A 107 -4.37 -20.59 -4.78
C PRO A 107 -3.00 -21.23 -5.08
N ASN A 108 -2.64 -21.33 -6.36
CA ASN A 108 -1.39 -21.94 -6.82
C ASN A 108 -0.33 -20.91 -7.24
N ASN A 109 -0.67 -19.62 -7.26
CA ASN A 109 0.25 -18.55 -7.59
C ASN A 109 0.88 -17.99 -6.31
N ARG A 110 2.10 -17.48 -6.42
CA ARG A 110 2.68 -16.78 -5.26
C ARG A 110 1.96 -15.46 -5.07
N VAL A 111 1.49 -15.20 -3.86
CA VAL A 111 0.93 -13.91 -3.46
C VAL A 111 1.85 -13.28 -2.43
N ILE A 112 2.22 -12.02 -2.65
CA ILE A 112 3.04 -11.24 -1.72
C ILE A 112 2.24 -9.99 -1.36
N VAL A 113 1.88 -9.85 -0.09
CA VAL A 113 1.36 -8.60 0.45
C VAL A 113 2.54 -7.74 0.88
N LEU A 114 2.80 -6.66 0.14
CA LEU A 114 3.86 -5.70 0.43
C LEU A 114 3.68 -5.10 1.84
N PRO A 115 4.71 -4.45 2.42
CA PRO A 115 4.70 -3.99 3.82
C PRO A 115 3.41 -3.28 4.24
N GLN A 116 2.69 -3.89 5.18
CA GLN A 116 1.37 -3.45 5.66
C GLN A 116 1.34 -3.23 7.18
N THR A 117 0.42 -2.39 7.62
CA THR A 117 -0.10 -2.37 9.00
C THR A 117 -1.51 -2.96 9.03
N LEU A 118 -1.72 -3.89 9.96
CA LEU A 118 -3.02 -4.56 10.17
C LEU A 118 -3.84 -3.83 11.23
N PHE A 119 -5.14 -3.70 10.96
CA PHE A 119 -6.12 -3.22 11.94
C PHE A 119 -7.48 -3.92 11.77
N TYR A 120 -7.91 -4.65 12.79
CA TYR A 120 -9.26 -5.21 12.91
C TYR A 120 -9.92 -4.67 14.18
N LYS A 121 -11.20 -4.30 14.08
CA LYS A 121 -11.97 -3.84 15.24
C LYS A 121 -12.55 -5.03 16.02
N SER A 122 -12.85 -6.12 15.31
CA SER A 122 -13.41 -7.33 15.90
C SER A 122 -12.40 -8.48 15.78
N GLN A 123 -12.24 -9.22 16.88
CA GLN A 123 -11.45 -10.45 16.89
C GLN A 123 -12.08 -11.51 15.96
N GLU A 124 -13.41 -11.52 15.84
CA GLU A 124 -14.14 -12.47 14.97
C GLU A 124 -13.84 -12.24 13.48
N THR A 125 -13.80 -10.98 13.03
CA THR A 125 -13.46 -10.65 11.63
C THR A 125 -12.00 -10.94 11.33
N LEU A 126 -11.10 -10.68 12.30
CA LEU A 126 -9.70 -11.07 12.21
C LEU A 126 -9.55 -12.58 12.02
N GLU A 127 -10.19 -13.39 12.87
CA GLU A 127 -10.10 -14.85 12.82
C GLU A 127 -10.66 -15.43 11.53
N LYS A 128 -11.79 -14.89 11.04
CA LYS A 128 -12.36 -15.30 9.75
C LYS A 128 -11.41 -15.02 8.58
N SER A 129 -10.80 -13.84 8.57
CA SER A 129 -9.85 -13.46 7.52
C SER A 129 -8.56 -14.27 7.63
N ALA A 130 -8.05 -14.49 8.85
CA ALA A 130 -6.89 -15.33 9.11
C ALA A 130 -7.08 -16.76 8.62
N ALA A 131 -8.22 -17.38 8.94
CA ALA A 131 -8.56 -18.72 8.51
C ALA A 131 -8.64 -18.86 6.98
N LEU A 132 -9.03 -17.79 6.28
CA LEU A 132 -8.98 -17.75 4.83
C LEU A 132 -7.55 -17.69 4.29
N PHE A 133 -6.76 -16.72 4.74
CA PHE A 133 -5.38 -16.55 4.27
C PHE A 133 -4.55 -17.81 4.52
N MET A 134 -4.77 -18.49 5.64
CA MET A 134 -4.06 -19.73 6.01
C MET A 134 -4.29 -20.88 5.03
N GLN A 135 -5.35 -20.85 4.22
CA GLN A 135 -5.59 -21.85 3.18
C GLN A 135 -4.60 -21.72 2.02
N HIS A 136 -4.00 -20.55 1.83
CA HIS A 136 -3.09 -20.26 0.73
C HIS A 136 -1.63 -20.50 1.13
N GLN A 137 -1.06 -21.64 0.71
CA GLN A 137 0.25 -22.10 1.15
C GLN A 137 1.43 -21.20 0.72
N ASP A 138 1.31 -20.53 -0.43
CA ASP A 138 2.36 -19.66 -1.00
C ASP A 138 2.01 -18.17 -0.90
N CYS A 139 1.43 -17.77 0.24
CA CYS A 139 1.11 -16.38 0.57
C CYS A 139 2.16 -15.80 1.52
N HIS A 140 2.86 -14.75 1.11
CA HIS A 140 3.89 -14.07 1.89
C HIS A 140 3.36 -12.73 2.40
N LEU A 141 3.44 -12.49 3.71
CA LEU A 141 2.92 -11.28 4.35
C LEU A 141 4.06 -10.46 4.94
N LEU A 142 4.20 -9.22 4.48
CA LEU A 142 5.20 -8.30 5.01
C LEU A 142 4.54 -7.29 5.95
N ALA A 143 5.04 -7.21 7.16
CA ALA A 143 4.59 -6.29 8.18
C ALA A 143 5.57 -5.14 8.35
N ARG A 144 5.07 -3.90 8.44
CA ARG A 144 5.91 -2.71 8.72
C ARG A 144 6.10 -2.39 10.20
N ASP A 145 5.44 -3.16 11.06
CA ASP A 145 5.53 -3.05 12.52
C ASP A 145 5.41 -4.42 13.21
N GLU A 146 5.99 -4.56 14.40
CA GLU A 146 6.06 -5.84 15.13
C GLU A 146 4.69 -6.37 15.55
N ARG A 147 3.74 -5.48 15.86
CA ARG A 147 2.37 -5.87 16.24
C ARG A 147 1.68 -6.55 15.05
N THR A 148 1.79 -5.95 13.87
CA THR A 148 1.28 -6.53 12.62
C THR A 148 1.99 -7.85 12.30
N ALA A 149 3.32 -7.92 12.45
CA ALA A 149 4.07 -9.16 12.20
C ALA A 149 3.59 -10.31 13.09
N ASN A 150 3.34 -10.04 14.37
CA ASN A 150 2.82 -11.05 15.29
C ASN A 150 1.39 -11.48 14.94
N ALA A 151 0.54 -10.55 14.50
CA ALA A 151 -0.81 -10.87 14.04
C ALA A 151 -0.79 -11.72 12.77
N PHE A 152 0.05 -11.38 11.78
CA PHE A 152 0.16 -12.10 10.51
C PHE A 152 0.59 -13.56 10.64
N LYS A 153 1.21 -13.98 11.76
CA LYS A 153 1.50 -15.40 12.04
C LYS A 153 0.24 -16.27 12.07
N GLN A 154 -0.93 -15.68 12.33
CA GLN A 154 -2.23 -16.38 12.26
C GLN A 154 -2.77 -16.49 10.83
N PHE A 155 -2.25 -15.69 9.89
CA PHE A 155 -2.71 -15.59 8.51
C PHE A 155 -1.84 -16.41 7.55
N SER A 156 -0.54 -16.55 7.82
CA SER A 156 0.37 -17.29 6.97
C SER A 156 1.59 -17.80 7.75
N PRO A 157 2.20 -18.93 7.36
CA PRO A 157 3.51 -19.33 7.87
C PRO A 157 4.66 -18.45 7.34
N ASN A 158 4.45 -17.70 6.24
CA ASN A 158 5.48 -16.89 5.58
C ASN A 158 5.32 -15.40 5.94
N VAL A 159 5.86 -15.01 7.08
CA VAL A 159 5.74 -13.64 7.60
C VAL A 159 7.10 -12.99 7.77
N TYR A 160 7.22 -11.74 7.34
CA TYR A 160 8.47 -10.99 7.36
C TYR A 160 8.24 -9.59 7.94
N LEU A 161 9.20 -9.11 8.74
CA LEU A 161 9.26 -7.70 9.11
C LEU A 161 10.03 -6.96 8.02
N SER A 162 9.46 -5.89 7.50
CA SER A 162 10.07 -5.08 6.44
C SER A 162 9.72 -3.61 6.62
N PRO A 163 10.62 -2.67 6.33
CA PRO A 163 10.28 -1.25 6.28
C PRO A 163 9.16 -0.97 5.27
N ASP A 164 8.55 0.20 5.41
CA ASP A 164 7.57 0.71 4.46
C ASP A 164 8.21 0.97 3.08
N MET A 165 7.50 0.69 1.99
CA MET A 165 8.01 0.84 0.61
C MET A 165 8.45 2.28 0.30
N ALA A 166 7.92 3.30 0.99
CA ALA A 166 8.35 4.67 0.81
C ALA A 166 9.86 4.89 1.07
N HIS A 167 10.51 4.01 1.85
CA HIS A 167 11.95 4.09 2.09
C HIS A 167 12.79 3.89 0.83
N GLU A 168 12.25 3.23 -0.20
CA GLU A 168 12.94 3.03 -1.47
C GLU A 168 13.25 4.37 -2.18
N LEU A 169 12.46 5.40 -1.91
CA LEU A 169 12.65 6.76 -2.44
C LEU A 169 13.78 7.53 -1.76
N TYR A 170 14.40 6.96 -0.72
CA TYR A 170 15.48 7.65 -0.04
C TYR A 170 16.67 7.88 -0.97
N GLY A 171 17.02 9.15 -1.15
CA GLY A 171 18.07 9.59 -2.08
C GLY A 171 17.58 9.91 -3.50
N THR A 172 16.32 9.63 -3.85
CA THR A 172 15.76 9.95 -5.18
C THR A 172 15.01 11.28 -5.20
N LEU A 173 14.41 11.68 -4.08
CA LEU A 173 13.63 12.90 -3.98
C LEU A 173 14.51 14.15 -3.79
N PRO A 174 14.11 15.30 -4.37
CA PRO A 174 14.82 16.55 -4.19
C PRO A 174 14.78 17.01 -2.74
N THR A 175 15.92 17.46 -2.23
CA THR A 175 16.00 18.03 -0.87
C THR A 175 15.77 19.54 -0.91
N LYS A 176 14.96 20.05 0.02
CA LYS A 176 14.80 21.50 0.24
C LYS A 176 15.61 21.88 1.48
N ASN A 177 16.51 22.86 1.32
CA ASN A 177 17.35 23.39 2.40
C ASN A 177 16.82 24.71 2.98
N THR A 178 15.65 25.18 2.53
CA THR A 178 15.05 26.43 3.00
C THR A 178 14.42 26.23 4.37
N GLN A 179 14.83 27.05 5.34
CA GLN A 179 14.22 27.13 6.66
C GLN A 179 13.49 28.46 6.80
N THR A 180 12.21 28.42 7.17
CA THR A 180 11.39 29.62 7.40
C THR A 180 11.43 30.09 8.86
N GLY A 181 11.98 29.28 9.78
CA GLY A 181 11.95 29.51 11.23
C GLY A 181 10.56 29.32 11.86
N GLN A 182 9.57 28.90 11.08
CA GLN A 182 8.21 28.66 11.55
C GLN A 182 7.96 27.17 11.79
N SER A 183 7.16 26.85 12.81
CA SER A 183 6.70 25.48 13.07
C SER A 183 5.49 25.14 12.21
N LEU A 184 5.56 24.00 11.52
CA LEU A 184 4.42 23.36 10.85
C LEU A 184 3.90 22.23 11.74
N TYR A 185 2.61 22.26 12.06
CA TYR A 185 1.95 21.16 12.77
C TYR A 185 1.18 20.32 11.75
N PHE A 186 1.74 19.17 11.40
CA PHE A 186 1.13 18.25 10.46
C PHE A 186 0.34 17.19 11.22
N LEU A 187 -0.98 17.39 11.35
CA LEU A 187 -1.86 16.63 12.25
C LEU A 187 -3.07 16.10 11.46
N ARG A 188 -3.42 14.83 11.71
CA ARG A 188 -4.59 14.17 11.09
C ARG A 188 -5.88 14.90 11.46
N LYS A 189 -6.75 15.10 10.47
CA LYS A 189 -8.10 15.67 10.62
C LYS A 189 -9.22 14.69 10.29
N ASP A 190 -8.87 13.53 9.76
CA ASP A 190 -9.79 12.53 9.25
C ASP A 190 -10.13 11.43 10.28
N ILE A 191 -10.71 10.32 9.82
CA ILE A 191 -11.24 9.25 10.69
C ILE A 191 -10.16 8.52 11.50
N GLU A 192 -8.89 8.65 11.14
CA GLU A 192 -7.76 8.08 11.88
C GLU A 192 -7.23 9.03 12.96
N ALA A 193 -7.74 10.27 13.04
CA ALA A 193 -7.36 11.20 14.08
C ALA A 193 -7.72 10.64 15.47
N SER A 194 -6.71 10.57 16.35
CA SER A 194 -6.88 10.10 17.72
C SER A 194 -7.14 11.25 18.69
N ASP A 195 -7.36 10.94 19.96
CA ASP A 195 -7.48 11.96 21.00
C ASP A 195 -6.17 12.71 21.24
N ILE A 196 -5.02 12.16 20.81
CA ILE A 196 -3.72 12.83 20.89
C ILE A 196 -3.72 14.09 20.01
N GLU A 197 -4.13 13.98 18.75
CA GLU A 197 -4.20 15.11 17.81
C GLU A 197 -5.14 16.19 18.32
N LYS A 198 -6.30 15.80 18.89
CA LYS A 198 -7.25 16.73 19.50
C LYS A 198 -6.63 17.46 20.70
N ASN A 199 -5.96 16.72 21.58
CA ASN A 199 -5.33 17.27 22.78
C ASN A 199 -4.14 18.19 22.44
N ILE A 200 -3.36 17.88 21.40
CA ILE A 200 -2.30 18.74 20.90
C ILE A 200 -2.92 20.02 20.33
N THR A 201 -3.89 19.88 19.42
CA THR A 201 -4.56 21.02 18.76
C THR A 201 -5.16 21.99 19.77
N ALA A 202 -5.79 21.48 20.85
CA ALA A 202 -6.37 22.29 21.91
C ALA A 202 -5.34 23.11 22.72
N LYS A 203 -4.06 22.71 22.73
CA LYS A 203 -2.98 23.39 23.46
C LYS A 203 -2.17 24.34 22.58
N LEU A 204 -2.37 24.33 21.27
CA LEU A 204 -1.60 25.16 20.35
C LEU A 204 -2.07 26.63 20.38
N PRO A 205 -1.15 27.61 20.25
CA PRO A 205 -1.52 29.02 20.16
C PRO A 205 -2.48 29.29 18.99
N ALA A 206 -3.39 30.26 19.18
CA ALA A 206 -4.26 30.74 18.10
C ALA A 206 -3.42 31.24 16.92
N GLY A 207 -3.73 30.77 15.70
CA GLY A 207 -2.96 31.08 14.49
C GLY A 207 -1.83 30.10 14.18
N SER A 208 -1.69 29.00 14.93
CA SER A 208 -0.74 27.93 14.60
C SER A 208 -1.01 27.35 13.21
N HIS A 209 0.05 27.08 12.45
CA HIS A 209 -0.03 26.51 11.11
C HIS A 209 -0.30 25.00 11.19
N ILE A 210 -1.57 24.64 11.32
CA ILE A 210 -2.03 23.25 11.34
C ILE A 210 -2.47 22.84 9.93
N LYS A 211 -1.88 21.77 9.42
CA LYS A 211 -2.13 21.24 8.07
C LYS A 211 -2.33 19.72 8.13
N ASP A 212 -3.13 19.22 7.21
CA ASP A 212 -3.26 17.82 6.81
C ASP A 212 -3.16 17.75 5.26
N TRP A 213 -3.21 16.56 4.68
CA TRP A 213 -3.09 16.37 3.23
C TRP A 213 -4.08 17.22 2.43
N ASP A 214 -5.35 17.24 2.85
CA ASP A 214 -6.42 18.01 2.19
C ASP A 214 -6.13 19.52 2.14
N ASP A 215 -5.31 20.06 3.06
CA ASP A 215 -4.96 21.47 3.05
C ASP A 215 -3.81 21.82 2.09
N ILE A 216 -3.14 20.80 1.54
CA ILE A 216 -2.00 20.92 0.63
C ILE A 216 -2.43 20.65 -0.82
N LEU A 217 -3.47 19.86 -0.99
CA LEU A 217 -4.02 19.50 -2.29
C LEU A 217 -4.75 20.68 -2.93
N SER A 218 -4.68 20.74 -4.26
CA SER A 218 -5.29 21.78 -5.07
C SER A 218 -6.57 21.25 -5.74
N GLY A 219 -7.45 22.16 -6.17
CA GLY A 219 -8.62 21.77 -6.97
C GLY A 219 -8.26 21.12 -8.31
N GLN A 220 -7.02 21.25 -8.78
CA GLN A 220 -6.54 20.50 -9.95
C GLN A 220 -6.34 19.02 -9.61
N ASP A 221 -5.86 18.70 -8.42
CA ASP A 221 -5.66 17.32 -7.96
C ASP A 221 -7.00 16.59 -7.85
N ASP A 222 -8.02 17.26 -7.29
CA ASP A 222 -9.40 16.76 -7.25
C ASP A 222 -9.95 16.48 -8.65
N PHE A 223 -9.71 17.40 -9.58
CA PHE A 223 -10.17 17.26 -10.96
C PHE A 223 -9.48 16.08 -11.67
N VAL A 224 -8.15 15.97 -11.52
CA VAL A 224 -7.37 14.86 -12.10
C VAL A 224 -7.84 13.52 -11.53
N LEU A 225 -8.07 13.43 -10.23
CA LEU A 225 -8.61 12.22 -9.62
C LEU A 225 -10.01 11.88 -10.15
N ALA A 226 -10.92 12.87 -10.21
CA ALA A 226 -12.27 12.66 -10.71
C ALA A 226 -12.29 12.19 -12.17
N VAL A 227 -11.41 12.73 -13.02
CA VAL A 227 -11.26 12.30 -14.42
C VAL A 227 -10.69 10.88 -14.48
N SER A 228 -9.63 10.60 -13.73
CA SER A 228 -8.99 9.28 -13.68
C SER A 228 -9.98 8.19 -13.26
N TRP A 229 -10.78 8.47 -12.23
CA TRP A 229 -11.83 7.57 -11.75
C TRP A 229 -12.92 7.33 -12.80
N ARG A 230 -13.38 8.37 -13.51
CA ARG A 230 -14.36 8.24 -14.58
C ARG A 230 -13.83 7.42 -15.75
N LEU A 231 -12.56 7.62 -16.12
CA LEU A 231 -11.91 6.86 -17.17
C LEU A 231 -11.76 5.38 -16.79
N ALA A 232 -11.30 5.08 -15.57
CA ALA A 232 -11.20 3.73 -15.05
C ALA A 232 -12.55 3.00 -15.09
N LYS A 233 -13.62 3.67 -14.61
CA LYS A 233 -14.98 3.13 -14.64
C LYS A 233 -15.51 2.93 -16.06
N PHE A 234 -15.21 3.84 -16.98
CA PHE A 234 -15.59 3.72 -18.38
C PHE A 234 -14.87 2.56 -19.05
N ALA A 235 -13.55 2.45 -18.88
CA ALA A 235 -12.73 1.37 -19.44
C ALA A 235 -13.26 0.00 -18.99
N LYS A 236 -13.56 -0.15 -17.69
CA LYS A 236 -14.17 -1.36 -17.12
C LYS A 236 -15.53 -1.68 -17.73
N ARG A 237 -16.41 -0.69 -17.91
CA ARG A 237 -17.74 -0.90 -18.51
C ARG A 237 -17.67 -1.38 -19.97
N HIS A 238 -16.62 -1.01 -20.68
CA HIS A 238 -16.46 -1.28 -22.10
C HIS A 238 -15.39 -2.33 -22.41
N ASN A 239 -14.87 -3.05 -21.40
CA ASN A 239 -13.77 -4.03 -21.53
C ASN A 239 -12.56 -3.49 -22.32
N ILE A 240 -12.25 -2.20 -22.14
CA ILE A 240 -11.10 -1.57 -22.77
C ILE A 240 -9.90 -1.84 -21.86
N SER A 241 -8.97 -2.66 -22.32
CA SER A 241 -7.68 -2.88 -21.65
C SER A 241 -6.63 -1.94 -22.24
N TRP A 242 -5.87 -1.29 -21.36
CA TRP A 242 -4.67 -0.52 -21.67
C TRP A 242 -3.45 -1.28 -21.14
#